data_AF-A0A966Q6B2-F1
#
_entry.id   AF-A0A966Q6B2-F1
#
_cell.length_a   1.000
_cell.length_b   1.000
_cell.length_c   1.000
_cell.angle_alpha   90.00
_cell.angle_beta   90.00
_cell.angle_gamma   90.00
#
_symmetry.space_group_name_H-M   'P 1'
#
loop_
_entity.id
_entity.type
_entity.pdbx_description
1 polymer ?
#
loop_
_entity_poly.entity_id
_entity_poly.type
_entity_poly.pdbx_seq_one_letter_code
_entity_poly.pdbx_strand_id
1 'polypeptide(L)'
;FYENHGQGLDTYVQWLRDNGWDDAVQLLPHDVVVRELGTGKSRQEVLEEAGLEITVVKKLPVADGIQAVRRLLPRCWFSKDVKQGLDALRNYRRNYDEKRNVFFDSPLHDWCSHAADSFRYLAVGLDENDSNWGQPLNINNSWIV
;
A
#
# COMPACT_ATOMS: atom_id res chain seq x y z
N PHE A 1 -1.64 1.29 12.41
CA PHE A 1 -0.66 2.10 11.64
C PHE A 1 0.68 1.88 12.30
N TYR A 2 1.69 1.47 11.54
CA TYR A 2 3.03 1.18 12.04
C TYR A 2 4.03 1.68 11.02
N GLU A 3 4.94 2.54 11.46
CA GLU A 3 6.00 3.13 10.65
C GLU A 3 7.26 3.13 11.50
N ASN A 4 8.36 2.60 10.95
CA ASN A 4 9.67 2.55 11.60
C ASN A 4 10.77 2.70 10.57
N HIS A 5 12.00 2.97 11.04
CA HIS A 5 13.19 3.10 10.20
C HIS A 5 14.32 2.22 10.74
N GLY A 6 15.18 1.72 9.84
CA GLY A 6 16.37 0.95 10.22
C GLY A 6 16.10 -0.48 10.74
N GLN A 7 14.87 -0.97 10.64
CA GLN A 7 14.49 -2.34 11.01
C GLN A 7 14.58 -3.30 9.82
N GLY A 8 14.88 -4.57 10.11
CA GLY A 8 14.86 -5.65 9.13
C GLY A 8 13.44 -6.05 8.71
N LEU A 9 13.32 -6.76 7.58
CA LEU A 9 12.03 -7.25 7.06
C LEU A 9 11.34 -8.22 8.04
N ASP A 10 12.12 -9.02 8.76
CA ASP A 10 11.68 -9.94 9.80
C ASP A 10 10.85 -9.26 10.88
N THR A 11 11.22 -8.04 11.28
CA THR A 11 10.49 -7.27 12.29
C THR A 11 9.09 -6.91 11.80
N TYR A 12 8.95 -6.55 10.52
CA TYR A 12 7.64 -6.23 9.94
C TYR A 12 6.79 -7.49 9.75
N VAL A 13 7.39 -8.62 9.33
CA VAL A 13 6.68 -9.92 9.26
C VAL A 13 6.14 -10.31 10.63
N GLN A 14 6.95 -10.19 11.69
CA GLN A 14 6.51 -10.52 13.04
C GLN A 14 5.39 -9.59 13.50
N TRP A 15 5.51 -8.28 13.23
CA TRP A 15 4.46 -7.32 13.57
C TRP A 15 3.13 -7.65 12.86
N LEU A 16 3.16 -8.05 11.59
CA LEU A 16 1.96 -8.46 10.86
C LEU A 16 1.28 -9.66 11.54
N ARG A 17 2.05 -10.70 11.89
CA ARG A 17 1.54 -11.89 12.58
C ARG A 17 0.95 -11.57 13.95
N ASP A 18 1.68 -10.79 14.75
CA ASP A 18 1.26 -10.42 16.11
C ASP A 18 -0.05 -9.61 16.12
N ASN A 19 -0.36 -8.94 15.00
CA ASN A 19 -1.56 -8.11 14.83
C ASN A 19 -2.64 -8.77 13.94
N GLY A 20 -2.42 -10.02 13.49
CA GLY A 20 -3.39 -10.78 12.67
C GLY A 20 -3.56 -10.26 11.23
N TRP A 21 -2.50 -9.70 10.65
CA TRP A 21 -2.47 -9.18 9.28
C TRP A 21 -1.58 -10.00 8.33
N ASP A 22 -1.12 -11.17 8.76
CA ASP A 22 -0.25 -12.06 7.97
C ASP A 22 -0.98 -12.75 6.81
N ASP A 23 -2.28 -13.01 6.96
CA ASP A 23 -3.15 -13.54 5.89
C ASP A 23 -3.62 -12.46 4.90
N ALA A 24 -3.29 -11.18 5.14
CA ALA A 24 -3.69 -10.10 4.25
C ALA A 24 -2.77 -10.01 3.03
N VAL A 25 -3.33 -9.62 1.88
CA VAL A 25 -2.54 -9.29 0.68
C VAL A 25 -1.72 -8.04 0.94
N GLN A 26 -0.40 -8.17 0.86
CA GLN A 26 0.54 -7.08 1.08
C GLN A 26 0.84 -6.37 -0.23
N LEU A 27 0.36 -5.13 -0.35
CA LEU A 27 0.60 -4.28 -1.51
C LEU A 27 1.96 -3.57 -1.38
N LEU A 28 2.93 -3.95 -2.20
CA LEU A 28 4.28 -3.41 -2.15
C LEU A 28 4.64 -2.56 -3.38
N PRO A 29 5.49 -1.54 -3.23
CA PRO A 29 5.96 -0.75 -4.37
C PRO A 29 6.88 -1.56 -5.28
N HIS A 30 6.92 -1.22 -6.56
CA HIS A 30 7.83 -1.84 -7.55
C HIS A 30 9.32 -1.93 -7.15
N ASP A 31 9.80 -1.08 -6.24
CA ASP A 31 11.20 -1.08 -5.79
C ASP A 31 11.58 -2.32 -4.96
N VAL A 32 10.61 -3.12 -4.48
CA VAL A 32 10.89 -4.34 -3.69
C VAL A 32 11.44 -5.50 -4.53
N VAL A 33 11.28 -5.43 -5.85
CA VAL A 33 11.71 -6.45 -6.82
C VAL A 33 13.23 -6.37 -7.08
N VAL A 34 13.86 -5.25 -6.72
CA VAL A 34 15.30 -5.06 -6.92
C VAL A 34 16.08 -6.00 -5.99
N ARG A 35 16.98 -6.80 -6.57
CA ARG A 35 17.87 -7.70 -5.83
C ARG A 35 18.95 -6.92 -5.09
N GLU A 36 19.18 -7.28 -3.84
CA GLU A 36 20.30 -6.73 -3.08
C GLU A 36 21.60 -7.40 -3.51
N LEU A 37 22.65 -6.59 -3.73
CA LEU A 37 23.97 -7.08 -4.19
C LEU A 37 24.64 -8.05 -3.21
N GLY A 38 24.29 -8.01 -1.93
CA GLY A 38 24.88 -8.87 -0.89
C GLY A 38 24.23 -10.24 -0.78
N THR A 39 22.90 -10.30 -0.66
CA THR A 39 22.16 -11.55 -0.42
C THR A 39 21.70 -12.24 -1.71
N GLY A 40 21.70 -11.52 -2.84
CA GLY A 40 21.24 -12.02 -4.13
C GLY A 40 19.72 -12.19 -4.24
N LYS A 41 18.99 -11.98 -3.15
CA LYS A 41 17.53 -12.06 -3.08
C LYS A 41 16.91 -10.66 -3.16
N SER A 42 15.71 -10.58 -3.75
CA SER A 42 14.88 -9.39 -3.68
C SER A 42 14.12 -9.33 -2.36
N ARG A 43 13.64 -8.15 -1.96
CA ARG A 43 12.83 -7.99 -0.74
C ARG A 43 11.51 -8.74 -0.86
N GLN A 44 10.96 -8.82 -2.08
CA GLN A 44 9.80 -9.65 -2.39
C GLN A 44 10.06 -11.12 -2.09
N GLU A 45 11.14 -11.70 -2.64
CA GLU A 45 11.48 -13.12 -2.45
C GLU A 45 11.61 -13.47 -0.96
N VAL A 46 12.21 -12.58 -0.15
CA VAL A 46 12.34 -12.77 1.31
C VAL A 46 10.99 -12.75 2.03
N LEU A 47 10.06 -11.88 1.62
CA LEU A 47 8.73 -11.79 2.24
C LEU A 47 7.83 -12.95 1.82
N GLU A 48 7.93 -13.40 0.57
CA GLU A 48 7.24 -14.60 0.06
C GLU A 48 7.75 -15.87 0.76
N GLU A 49 9.07 -16.01 0.97
CA GLU A 49 9.65 -17.10 1.77
C GLU A 49 9.17 -17.08 3.22
N ALA A 50 8.83 -15.91 3.75
CA ALA A 50 8.22 -15.76 5.07
C ALA A 50 6.72 -16.12 5.11
N GLY A 51 6.13 -16.51 3.97
CA GLY A 51 4.76 -16.96 3.85
C GLY A 51 3.72 -15.86 3.66
N LEU A 52 4.13 -14.63 3.32
CA LEU A 52 3.21 -13.53 3.05
C LEU A 52 2.75 -13.53 1.59
N GLU A 53 1.48 -13.23 1.36
CA GLU A 53 0.96 -12.99 0.01
C GLU A 53 1.33 -11.57 -0.44
N ILE A 54 2.21 -11.46 -1.43
CA ILE A 54 2.70 -10.17 -1.93
C ILE A 54 2.09 -9.86 -3.29
N THR A 55 1.58 -8.64 -3.45
CA THR A 55 1.20 -8.08 -4.75
C THR A 55 2.00 -6.80 -5.02
N VAL A 56 2.77 -6.81 -6.10
CA VAL A 56 3.56 -5.65 -6.53
C VAL A 56 2.67 -4.68 -7.28
N VAL A 57 2.51 -3.48 -6.73
CA VAL A 57 1.68 -2.43 -7.31
C VAL A 57 2.36 -1.81 -8.52
N LYS A 58 1.59 -1.63 -9.61
CA LYS A 58 2.07 -1.00 -10.84
C LYS A 58 2.62 0.41 -10.56
N LYS A 59 3.78 0.72 -11.13
CA LYS A 59 4.34 2.06 -11.11
C LYS A 59 3.47 3.00 -11.95
N LEU A 60 2.77 3.91 -11.29
CA LEU A 60 2.03 5.01 -11.92
C LEU A 60 2.72 6.36 -11.65
N PRO A 61 2.49 7.37 -12.49
CA PRO A 61 2.84 8.75 -12.16
C PRO A 61 2.26 9.15 -10.80
N VAL A 62 3.04 9.92 -10.02
CA VAL A 62 2.67 10.36 -8.67
C VAL A 62 1.31 11.06 -8.67
N ALA A 63 1.07 11.93 -9.65
CA ALA A 63 -0.17 12.66 -9.80
C ALA A 63 -1.39 11.73 -9.98
N ASP A 64 -1.26 10.70 -10.81
CA ASP A 64 -2.35 9.75 -11.07
C ASP A 64 -2.69 8.94 -9.81
N GLY A 65 -1.67 8.52 -9.05
CA GLY A 65 -1.88 7.87 -7.77
C GLY A 65 -2.54 8.79 -6.74
N ILE A 66 -2.19 10.08 -6.69
CA ILE A 66 -2.88 11.06 -5.83
C ILE A 66 -4.35 11.19 -6.23
N GLN A 67 -4.68 11.17 -7.52
CA GLN A 67 -6.08 11.19 -7.96
C GLN A 67 -6.81 9.90 -7.57
N ALA A 68 -6.16 8.73 -7.61
CA ALA A 68 -6.74 7.48 -7.11
C ALA A 68 -7.07 7.58 -5.62
N VAL A 69 -6.14 8.09 -4.80
CA VAL A 69 -6.39 8.35 -3.37
C VAL A 69 -7.58 9.27 -3.15
N ARG A 70 -7.69 10.38 -3.90
CA ARG A 70 -8.82 11.32 -3.79
C ARG A 70 -10.16 10.68 -4.13
N ARG A 71 -10.20 9.73 -5.07
CA ARG A 71 -11.42 8.97 -5.39
C ARG A 71 -11.77 7.95 -4.31
N LEU A 72 -10.77 7.35 -3.68
CA LEU A 72 -10.95 6.34 -2.65
C LEU A 72 -11.36 6.94 -1.29
N LEU A 73 -10.78 8.07 -0.88
CA LEU A 73 -10.97 8.68 0.45
C LEU A 73 -12.43 8.83 0.90
N PRO A 74 -13.40 9.27 0.06
CA PRO A 74 -14.81 9.37 0.46
C PRO A 74 -15.46 8.04 0.87
N ARG A 75 -14.85 6.91 0.49
CA ARG A 75 -15.30 5.55 0.77
C ARG A 75 -14.51 4.88 1.92
N CYS A 76 -13.63 5.63 2.59
CA CYS A 76 -12.80 5.11 3.66
C CYS A 76 -13.32 5.51 5.04
N TRP A 77 -13.26 4.57 5.97
CA TRP A 77 -13.43 4.82 7.40
C TRP A 77 -12.13 4.47 8.12
N PHE A 78 -11.67 5.37 8.98
CA PHE A 78 -10.41 5.22 9.71
C PHE A 78 -10.68 4.99 11.19
N SER A 79 -10.01 3.99 11.79
CA SER A 79 -10.01 3.82 13.24
C SER A 79 -9.33 5.00 13.94
N LYS A 80 -9.65 5.24 15.21
CA LYS A 80 -8.93 6.23 16.05
C LYS A 80 -7.46 5.88 16.24
N ASP A 81 -7.12 4.59 16.19
CA ASP A 81 -5.77 4.07 16.42
C ASP A 81 -4.80 4.37 15.27
N VAL A 82 -5.31 4.84 14.13
CA VAL A 82 -4.49 5.23 12.95
C VAL A 82 -4.34 6.74 12.81
N LYS A 83 -4.48 7.48 13.91
CA LYS A 83 -4.43 8.95 13.93
C LYS A 83 -3.20 9.54 13.21
N GLN A 84 -2.01 8.98 13.44
CA GLN A 84 -0.78 9.49 12.82
C GLN A 84 -0.81 9.39 11.29
N GLY A 85 -1.27 8.26 10.74
CA GLY A 85 -1.44 8.09 9.29
C GLY A 85 -2.50 9.04 8.72
N LEU A 86 -3.59 9.28 9.47
CA LEU A 86 -4.61 10.26 9.07
C LEU A 86 -4.08 11.71 9.08
N ASP A 87 -3.28 12.06 10.09
CA ASP A 87 -2.65 13.38 10.18
C ASP A 87 -1.63 13.58 9.05
N ALA A 88 -0.90 12.53 8.66
CA ALA A 88 -0.04 12.57 7.47
C ALA A 88 -0.84 12.82 6.18
N LEU A 89 -1.96 12.12 5.96
CA LEU A 89 -2.83 12.34 4.80
C LEU A 89 -3.39 13.77 4.75
N ARG A 90 -3.70 14.37 5.91
CA ARG A 90 -4.19 15.76 6.00
C ARG A 90 -3.12 16.80 5.69
N ASN A 91 -1.86 16.53 6.05
CA ASN A 91 -0.75 17.47 5.91
C ASN A 91 0.05 17.29 4.61
N TYR A 92 -0.22 16.23 3.85
CA TYR A 92 0.40 15.97 2.56
C TYR A 92 0.08 17.07 1.55
N ARG A 93 1.12 17.74 1.06
CA ARG A 93 1.01 18.98 0.26
C ARG A 93 2.06 19.07 -0.84
N ARG A 94 1.81 19.95 -1.80
CA ARG A 94 2.79 20.29 -2.85
C ARG A 94 3.90 21.17 -2.27
N ASN A 95 5.10 21.05 -2.82
CA ASN A 95 6.17 21.97 -2.48
C ASN A 95 5.88 23.36 -3.10
N TYR A 96 6.05 24.43 -2.33
CA TYR A 96 5.78 25.81 -2.74
C TYR A 96 7.08 26.61 -2.77
N ASP A 97 7.36 27.25 -3.90
CA ASP A 97 8.49 28.18 -4.05
C ASP A 97 8.02 29.60 -3.73
N GLU A 98 8.33 30.09 -2.53
CA GLU A 98 7.98 31.45 -2.08
C GLU A 98 8.61 32.54 -2.96
N LYS A 99 9.80 32.30 -3.54
CA LYS A 99 10.48 33.31 -4.36
C LYS A 99 9.82 33.48 -5.71
N ARG A 100 9.35 32.37 -6.28
CA ARG A 100 8.69 32.34 -7.59
C ARG A 100 7.17 32.44 -7.49
N ASN A 101 6.60 32.34 -6.29
CA ASN A 101 5.16 32.26 -6.02
C ASN A 101 4.46 31.12 -6.81
N VAL A 102 5.12 29.97 -6.97
CA VAL A 102 4.60 28.81 -7.72
C VAL A 102 4.69 27.52 -6.92
N PHE A 103 3.76 26.59 -7.18
CA PHE A 103 3.87 25.22 -6.68
C PHE A 103 4.67 24.36 -7.65
N PHE A 104 5.58 23.55 -7.11
CA PHE A 104 6.20 22.48 -7.87
C PHE A 104 5.20 21.36 -8.14
N ASP A 105 5.43 20.60 -9.21
CA ASP A 105 4.64 19.41 -9.53
C ASP A 105 4.92 18.24 -8.60
N SER A 106 6.07 18.25 -7.92
CA SER A 106 6.38 17.26 -6.90
C SER A 106 5.70 17.58 -5.56
N PRO A 107 5.26 16.54 -4.82
CA PRO A 107 4.86 16.68 -3.43
C PRO A 107 6.05 17.11 -2.57
N LEU A 108 5.77 17.81 -1.48
CA LEU A 108 6.78 18.12 -0.48
C LEU A 108 7.19 16.82 0.22
N HIS A 109 8.49 16.53 0.24
CA HIS A 109 9.02 15.38 0.94
C HIS A 109 9.25 15.73 2.41
N ASP A 110 8.27 15.38 3.25
CA ASP A 110 8.35 15.47 4.71
C ASP A 110 7.85 14.17 5.38
N TRP A 111 7.69 14.19 6.70
CA TRP A 111 7.18 13.08 7.51
C TRP A 111 5.81 12.53 7.05
N CYS A 112 5.03 13.28 6.25
CA CYS A 112 3.75 12.82 5.73
C CYS A 112 3.91 11.84 4.56
N SER A 113 5.09 11.81 3.93
CA SER A 113 5.30 11.19 2.62
C SER A 113 5.16 9.67 2.68
N HIS A 114 5.75 9.02 3.68
CA HIS A 114 5.73 7.56 3.80
C HIS A 114 4.30 7.02 3.97
N ALA A 115 3.54 7.60 4.90
CA ALA A 115 2.15 7.23 5.11
C ALA A 115 1.26 7.54 3.89
N ALA A 116 1.45 8.71 3.25
CA ALA A 116 0.67 9.08 2.07
C ALA A 116 1.00 8.20 0.85
N ASP A 117 2.26 7.86 0.64
CA ASP A 117 2.67 6.95 -0.43
C ASP A 117 2.18 5.52 -0.20
N SER A 118 2.21 5.03 1.04
CA SER A 118 1.63 3.74 1.42
C SER A 118 0.12 3.69 1.09
N PHE A 119 -0.63 4.72 1.49
CA PHE A 119 -2.05 4.81 1.18
C PHE A 119 -2.32 4.97 -0.33
N ARG A 120 -1.39 5.59 -1.06
CA ARG A 120 -1.45 5.65 -2.52
C ARG A 120 -1.26 4.28 -3.17
N TYR A 121 -0.34 3.46 -2.66
CA TYR A 121 -0.20 2.09 -3.16
C TYR A 121 -1.46 1.27 -2.89
N LEU A 122 -2.10 1.44 -1.72
CA LEU A 122 -3.42 0.87 -1.47
C LEU A 122 -4.42 1.32 -2.53
N ALA A 123 -4.55 2.63 -2.78
CA ALA A 123 -5.53 3.14 -3.74
C ALA A 123 -5.29 2.70 -5.20
N VAL A 124 -4.07 2.32 -5.56
CA VAL A 124 -3.73 1.84 -6.91
C VAL A 124 -3.79 0.31 -7.00
N GLY A 125 -3.44 -0.39 -5.93
CA GLY A 125 -3.36 -1.85 -5.88
C GLY A 125 -4.65 -2.53 -5.42
N LEU A 126 -5.61 -1.78 -4.85
CA LEU A 126 -6.90 -2.32 -4.47
C LEU A 126 -7.67 -2.78 -5.72
N ASP A 127 -7.97 -4.07 -5.80
CA ASP A 127 -8.85 -4.60 -6.84
C ASP A 127 -10.30 -4.26 -6.48
N GLU A 128 -10.94 -3.42 -7.30
CA GLU A 128 -12.35 -3.05 -7.14
C GLU A 128 -13.28 -3.93 -7.99
N ASN A 129 -12.74 -4.87 -8.77
CA ASN A 129 -13.47 -5.70 -9.72
C ASN A 129 -13.88 -7.09 -9.19
N ASP A 130 -13.78 -7.35 -7.88
CA ASP A 130 -14.17 -8.64 -7.26
C ASP A 130 -15.70 -8.89 -7.23
N SER A 131 -16.41 -8.25 -8.16
CA SER A 131 -17.81 -8.43 -8.45
C SER A 131 -17.94 -9.54 -9.49
N ASN A 132 -17.73 -10.79 -9.07
CA ASN A 132 -17.78 -11.99 -9.91
C ASN A 132 -19.22 -12.39 -10.32
N TRP A 133 -20.08 -11.41 -10.63
CA TRP A 133 -21.48 -11.61 -11.06
C TRP A 133 -21.62 -12.40 -12.37
N GLY A 134 -20.52 -12.60 -13.10
CA GLY A 134 -20.47 -13.39 -14.34
C GLY A 134 -19.96 -14.81 -14.17
N GLN A 135 -19.48 -15.22 -12.99
CA GLN A 135 -19.05 -16.61 -12.78
C GLN A 135 -20.25 -17.51 -12.54
N PRO A 136 -20.27 -18.74 -13.09
CA PRO A 136 -21.25 -19.74 -12.71
C PRO A 136 -21.19 -19.97 -11.20
N LEU A 137 -22.34 -19.95 -10.53
CA LEU A 137 -22.43 -20.38 -9.14
C LEU A 137 -21.86 -21.81 -9.04
N ASN A 138 -20.95 -22.05 -8.10
CA ASN A 138 -20.43 -23.39 -7.85
C ASN A 138 -21.50 -24.19 -7.08
N ILE A 139 -22.51 -24.68 -7.81
CA ILE A 139 -23.60 -25.47 -7.23
C ILE A 139 -23.16 -26.94 -7.23
N ASN A 140 -22.89 -27.46 -6.05
CA ASN A 140 -22.68 -28.89 -5.87
C ASN A 140 -24.03 -29.60 -6.00
N ASN A 141 -24.30 -30.25 -7.14
CA ASN A 141 -25.56 -30.96 -7.41
C ASN A 141 -25.53 -32.45 -6.99
N SER A 142 -24.52 -32.89 -6.23
CA SER A 142 -24.35 -34.31 -5.88
C SER A 142 -25.48 -34.92 -5.02
N TRP A 143 -26.36 -34.08 -4.47
CA TRP A 143 -27.45 -34.45 -3.55
C TRP A 143 -28.85 -34.27 -4.17
N ILE A 144 -28.94 -33.84 -5.44
CA ILE A 144 -30.21 -33.70 -6.16
C ILE A 144 -30.44 -35.00 -6.93
N VAL A 145 -31.46 -35.77 -6.53
CA VAL A 145 -31.94 -37.00 -7.19
C VAL A 145 -33.06 -36.67 -8.17
#